data_AF-A0A965EMZ7-F1
#
_entry.id   AF-A0A965EMZ7-F1
#
_cell.length_a   1.000
_cell.length_b   1.000
_cell.length_c   1.000
_cell.angle_alpha   90.00
_cell.angle_beta   90.00
_cell.angle_gamma   90.00
#
_symmetry.space_group_name_H-M   'P 1'
#
loop_
_entity.id
_entity.type
_entity.pdbx_description
1 polymer ?
#
loop_
_entity_poly.entity_id
_entity_poly.type
_entity_poly.pdbx_seq_one_letter_code
_entity_poly.pdbx_strand_id
1 'polypeptide(L)' 'GDPDALGIRDIHAPEYGEAVSIKEGEVPVFWACGVTPQEAIRNAKPRIAVTHAPGYMFVSDIESDSGKV' A
#
# COMPACT_ATOMS: atom_id res chain seq x y z
N GLY A 1 12.77 8.69 4.65
CA GLY A 1 12.45 9.63 5.73
C GLY A 1 12.30 8.84 7.01
N ASP A 2 11.86 9.52 8.06
CA ASP A 2 11.61 8.92 9.38
C ASP A 2 10.26 8.15 9.39
N PRO A 3 10.25 6.82 9.59
CA PRO A 3 9.00 6.04 9.66
C PRO A 3 8.13 6.39 10.87
N ASP A 4 8.73 6.81 12.00
CA ASP A 4 7.99 7.11 13.23
C ASP A 4 7.08 8.33 13.04
N ALA A 5 7.48 9.28 12.19
CA ALA A 5 6.66 10.44 11.82
C ALA A 5 5.34 10.05 11.11
N LEU A 6 5.27 8.85 10.52
CA LEU A 6 4.07 8.27 9.91
C LEU A 6 3.36 7.26 10.82
N GLY A 7 3.87 7.03 12.03
CA GLY A 7 3.34 6.04 12.96
C GLY A 7 3.74 4.60 12.68
N ILE A 8 4.73 4.36 11.81
CA ILE A 8 5.23 3.03 11.46
C ILE A 8 6.25 2.62 12.53
N ARG A 9 5.82 1.79 13.50
CA ARG A 9 6.64 1.39 14.65
C ARG A 9 7.75 0.39 14.32
N ASP A 10 7.51 -0.47 13.34
CA ASP A 10 8.47 -1.46 12.88
C ASP A 10 8.37 -1.59 11.36
N ILE A 11 9.33 -0.99 10.66
CA ILE A 11 9.39 -0.99 9.19
C ILE A 11 9.69 -2.39 8.61
N HIS A 12 10.18 -3.32 9.43
CA HIS A 12 10.47 -4.69 9.01
C HIS A 12 9.29 -5.65 9.24
N ALA A 13 8.18 -5.17 9.78
CA ALA A 13 6.94 -5.92 9.97
C ALA A 13 5.76 -5.22 9.29
N PRO A 14 5.70 -5.18 7.94
CA PRO A 14 4.65 -4.45 7.23
C PRO A 14 3.27 -5.10 7.44
N GLU A 15 2.22 -4.29 7.60
CA GLU A 15 0.85 -4.81 7.69
C GLU A 15 0.36 -5.44 6.38
N TYR A 16 0.95 -5.01 5.26
CA TYR A 16 0.63 -5.45 3.91
C TYR A 16 1.89 -5.83 3.14
N GLY A 17 1.88 -7.01 2.52
CA GLY A 17 2.98 -7.49 1.69
C GLY A 17 4.12 -8.12 2.49
N GLU A 18 5.32 -8.10 1.93
CA GLU A 18 6.52 -8.69 2.53
C GLU A 18 7.54 -7.62 2.90
N ALA A 19 8.29 -7.86 3.98
CA ALA A 19 9.37 -6.99 4.40
C ALA A 19 10.51 -6.99 3.38
N VAL A 20 11.20 -5.86 3.24
CA VAL A 20 12.35 -5.70 2.33
C VAL A 20 13.62 -5.34 3.08
N SER A 21 14.78 -5.61 2.47
CA SER A 21 16.07 -5.16 3.00
C SER A 21 16.26 -3.66 2.74
N ILE A 22 16.72 -2.93 3.76
CA ILE A 22 17.14 -1.54 3.65
C ILE A 22 18.64 -1.51 3.96
N LYS A 23 19.46 -1.15 2.98
CA LYS A 23 20.92 -1.15 3.10
C LYS A 23 21.43 0.16 3.70
N GLU A 24 22.68 0.13 4.13
CA GLU A 24 23.37 1.32 4.61
C GLU A 24 23.33 2.44 3.55
N GLY A 25 22.93 3.64 3.96
CA GLY A 25 22.76 4.80 3.08
C GLY A 25 21.46 4.83 2.27
N GLU A 26 20.62 3.79 2.30
CA GLU A 26 19.30 3.83 1.68
C GLU A 26 18.29 4.56 2.57
N VAL A 27 17.43 5.37 1.95
CA VAL A 27 16.42 6.16 2.65
C VAL A 27 15.04 5.58 2.33
N PRO A 28 14.23 5.18 3.33
CA PRO A 28 12.87 4.71 3.10
C PRO A 28 12.00 5.78 2.44
N VAL A 29 11.22 5.44 1.42
CA VAL A 29 10.28 6.36 0.80
C VAL A 29 8.89 5.73 0.78
N PHE A 30 7.88 6.54 1.06
CA PHE A 30 6.51 6.10 1.30
C PHE A 30 5.56 6.73 0.29
N TRP A 31 4.64 5.94 -0.26
CA TRP A 31 3.61 6.39 -1.18
C TRP A 31 2.24 5.90 -0.75
N ALA A 32 1.22 6.71 -1.03
CA ALA A 32 -0.16 6.26 -0.93
C ALA A 32 -0.39 5.08 -1.88
N CYS A 33 -1.10 4.06 -1.40
CA CYS A 33 -1.36 2.82 -2.12
C CYS A 33 -2.86 2.55 -2.24
N GLY A 34 -3.25 1.77 -3.25
CA GLY A 34 -4.64 1.33 -3.47
C GLY A 34 -5.24 0.44 -2.36
N VAL A 35 -4.50 0.19 -1.26
CA VAL A 35 -5.01 -0.50 -0.06
C VAL A 35 -5.73 0.44 0.91
N THR A 36 -5.58 1.76 0.80
CA THR A 36 -6.30 2.73 1.66
C THR A 36 -7.82 2.51 1.68
N PRO A 37 -8.51 2.21 0.56
CA PRO A 37 -9.92 1.85 0.59
C PRO A 37 -10.23 0.58 1.40
N GLN A 38 -9.30 -0.38 1.48
CA GLN A 38 -9.49 -1.59 2.29
C GLN A 38 -9.57 -1.25 3.78
N GLU A 39 -8.71 -0.35 4.26
CA GLU A 39 -8.78 0.18 5.63
C GLU A 39 -10.04 0.98 5.89
N ALA A 40 -10.44 1.82 4.93
CA ALA A 40 -11.70 2.57 5.03
C ALA A 40 -12.91 1.61 5.14
N ILE A 41 -12.93 0.53 4.36
CA ILE A 41 -13.97 -0.51 4.41
C ILE A 41 -13.98 -1.20 5.78
N ARG A 42 -12.80 -1.61 6.30
CA ARG A 42 -12.68 -2.26 7.63
C ARG A 42 -13.24 -1.37 8.75
N ASN A 43 -12.99 -0.07 8.68
CA ASN A 43 -13.47 0.90 9.65
C ASN A 43 -14.97 1.19 9.51
N ALA A 44 -15.47 1.36 8.28
CA ALA A 44 -16.87 1.68 8.00
C ALA A 44 -17.82 0.48 8.18
N LYS A 45 -17.30 -0.75 8.07
CA LYS A 45 -18.04 -2.01 8.25
C LYS A 45 -19.34 -2.10 7.43
N PRO A 46 -19.28 -1.93 6.10
CA PRO A 46 -20.47 -2.08 5.26
C PRO A 46 -20.99 -3.52 5.33
N ARG A 47 -22.28 -3.72 5.03
CA ARG A 47 -22.91 -5.04 5.00
C ARG A 47 -22.21 -6.00 4.01
N ILE A 48 -21.69 -5.47 2.92
CA ILE A 48 -20.94 -6.22 1.91
C ILE A 48 -19.91 -5.29 1.25
N ALA A 49 -18.72 -5.82 1.00
CA ALA A 49 -17.68 -5.19 0.18
C ALA A 49 -16.92 -6.30 -0.56
N VAL A 50 -16.52 -6.03 -1.80
CA VAL A 50 -15.72 -6.93 -2.63
C VAL A 50 -14.48 -6.19 -3.09
N THR A 51 -13.31 -6.78 -2.88
CA THR A 51 -12.01 -6.23 -3.26
C THR A 51 -11.16 -7.30 -3.91
N HIS A 52 -10.09 -6.90 -4.60
CA HIS A 52 -9.06 -7.84 -5.02
C HIS A 52 -8.21 -8.30 -3.81
N ALA A 53 -7.54 -9.44 -3.94
CA ALA A 53 -6.56 -9.90 -2.95
C ALA A 53 -5.22 -9.18 -3.17
N PRO A 54 -4.43 -8.87 -2.13
CA PRO A 54 -3.08 -8.33 -2.29
C PRO A 54 -2.24 -9.21 -3.23
N GLY A 55 -1.55 -8.63 -4.21
CA GLY A 55 -0.82 -9.40 -5.22
C GLY A 55 -1.65 -9.84 -6.45
N TYR A 56 -2.98 -9.67 -6.43
CA TYR A 56 -3.89 -10.09 -7.51
C TYR A 56 -4.70 -8.91 -8.10
N MET A 57 -4.03 -7.97 -8.75
CA MET A 57 -4.67 -6.77 -9.34
C MET A 57 -5.38 -7.09 -10.65
N PHE A 58 -6.30 -6.20 -11.05
CA PHE A 58 -6.89 -6.22 -12.39
C PHE A 58 -5.90 -5.60 -13.39
N VAL A 59 -5.43 -6.40 -14.34
CA VAL A 59 -4.61 -5.93 -15.46
C VAL A 59 -5.54 -5.41 -16.55
N SER A 60 -5.37 -4.15 -16.94
CA SER A 60 -6.18 -3.48 -17.95
C SER A 60 -5.40 -3.22 -19.24
N ASP A 61 -6.09 -2.85 -20.31
CA ASP A 61 -5.49 -2.45 -21.59
C ASP A 61 -4.98 -0.99 -21.60
N ILE A 62 -5.03 -0.29 -20.46
CA ILE A 62 -4.57 1.10 -20.32
C ILE A 62 -3.07 1.12 -20.03
N GLU A 63 -2.31 1.83 -20.87
CA GLU A 63 -0.88 2.04 -20.65
C GLU A 63 -0.61 2.97 -19.46
N SER A 64 0.41 2.68 -18.67
CA SER A 64 0.80 3.48 -17.49
C SER A 64 1.09 4.95 -17.81
N ASP A 65 1.62 5.22 -19.00
CA ASP A 65 2.04 6.56 -19.43
C ASP A 65 0.93 7.33 -20.16
N SER A 66 -0.28 6.76 -20.26
CA SER A 66 -1.40 7.35 -21.00
C SER A 66 -1.98 8.65 -20.39
N GLY A 67 -1.35 9.19 -19.34
CA GLY A 67 -1.50 10.57 -18.89
C GLY A 67 -2.89 10.95 -18.37
N LYS A 68 -3.68 9.97 -17.91
CA LYS A 68 -4.98 10.23 -17.28
C LYS A 68 -4.88 10.02 -15.78
N VAL A 69 -4.67 11.14 -15.08
CA VAL A 69 -5.00 11.30 -13.66
C VAL A 69 -6.43 11.77 -13.54
#